data_AF-W3V5V3-F1
#
_entry.id   AF-W3V5V3-F1
#
_cell.length_a   1.000
_cell.length_b   1.000
_cell.length_c   1.000
_cell.angle_alpha   90.00
_cell.angle_beta   90.00
_cell.angle_gamma   90.00
#
_symmetry.space_group_name_H-M   'P 1'
#
loop_
_entity.id
_entity.type
_entity.pdbx_description
1 polymer ?
#
loop_
_entity_poly.entity_id
_entity_poly.type
_entity_poly.pdbx_seq_one_letter_code
_entity_poly.pdbx_strand_id
1 'polypeptide(L)'
;MTKNYFLFFLGGPHINLKLRNIIGNESILASMNSRENEKGQVLLISRESHDAKLYDAVPGFVFHFANGYEDADGNVIFDASFWRSFPVFTQNIFKNNSSELCRFTLCTASGNVDKEILFRGNTDFPAINPIVCSRKHRYAWFVCWGDTESEGRSIIKFDFVDRSVISHCFDNDLPEEPVFVAKKDSVKEDDGWLIFKVYVAKLHCTDVVI
;
A
#
# COMPACT_ATOMS: atom_id res chain seq x y z
N MET A 1 -7.07 -3.87 -8.98
CA MET A 1 -8.09 -4.46 -9.89
C MET A 1 -7.88 -5.96 -9.98
N THR A 2 -8.88 -6.72 -10.40
CA THR A 2 -8.81 -8.18 -10.61
C THR A 2 -9.19 -8.53 -12.04
N LYS A 3 -9.34 -9.83 -12.35
CA LYS A 3 -9.85 -10.30 -13.64
C LYS A 3 -11.21 -9.67 -13.96
N ASN A 4 -12.15 -9.71 -13.02
CA ASN A 4 -13.55 -9.34 -13.25
C ASN A 4 -13.98 -8.04 -12.57
N TYR A 5 -13.17 -7.46 -11.66
CA TYR A 5 -13.59 -6.31 -10.87
C TYR A 5 -12.59 -5.14 -10.85
N PHE A 6 -13.12 -3.93 -10.83
CA PHE A 6 -12.45 -2.79 -10.21
C PHE A 6 -12.80 -2.76 -8.73
N LEU A 7 -11.82 -2.41 -7.90
CA LEU A 7 -11.95 -2.34 -6.45
C LEU A 7 -11.38 -1.03 -5.97
N PHE A 8 -12.13 -0.35 -5.11
CA PHE A 8 -11.70 0.87 -4.43
C PHE A 8 -11.90 0.69 -2.93
N PHE A 9 -10.91 1.07 -2.13
CA PHE A 9 -11.06 1.17 -0.69
C PHE A 9 -11.42 2.60 -0.36
N LEU A 10 -12.69 2.82 -0.01
CA LEU A 10 -13.21 4.09 0.43
C LEU A 10 -12.96 4.19 1.93
N GLY A 11 -11.81 4.76 2.29
CA GLY A 11 -11.46 5.04 3.68
C GLY A 11 -12.27 6.21 4.27
N GLY A 12 -11.96 6.55 5.51
CA GLY A 12 -12.62 7.62 6.25
C GLY A 12 -12.00 9.03 6.21
N PRO A 13 -11.10 9.46 5.30
CA PRO A 13 -10.66 10.86 5.31
C PRO A 13 -11.77 11.79 4.82
N HIS A 14 -12.04 12.83 5.61
CA HIS A 14 -12.94 13.92 5.28
C HIS A 14 -12.16 15.20 5.11
N ILE A 15 -12.64 16.01 4.18
CA ILE A 15 -12.19 17.38 4.06
C ILE A 15 -13.17 18.26 4.83
N ASN A 16 -12.70 18.86 5.93
CA ASN A 16 -13.47 19.91 6.60
C ASN A 16 -13.04 21.26 6.05
N LEU A 17 -13.71 21.73 4.98
CA LEU A 17 -13.44 23.02 4.37
C LEU A 17 -13.79 24.16 5.34
N LYS A 18 -12.78 24.92 5.74
CA LYS A 18 -12.89 26.09 6.64
C LYS A 18 -12.60 27.37 5.87
N LEU A 19 -12.95 28.52 6.49
CA LEU A 19 -12.59 29.84 5.95
C LEU A 19 -11.08 29.98 5.68
N ARG A 20 -10.24 29.33 6.51
CA ARG A 20 -8.77 29.28 6.31
C ARG A 20 -8.38 28.70 4.95
N ASN A 21 -9.10 27.70 4.45
CA ASN A 21 -8.86 27.15 3.12
C ASN A 21 -9.24 28.14 2.02
N ILE A 22 -10.39 28.80 2.18
CA ILE A 22 -10.94 29.74 1.19
C ILE A 22 -10.03 30.96 1.02
N ILE A 23 -9.48 31.49 2.13
CA ILE A 23 -8.59 32.66 2.10
C ILE A 23 -7.12 32.30 1.85
N GLY A 24 -6.79 31.04 1.58
CA GLY A 24 -5.44 30.59 1.21
C GLY A 24 -4.46 30.38 2.37
N ASN A 25 -4.93 30.37 3.62
CA ASN A 25 -4.10 30.19 4.82
C ASN A 25 -3.90 28.73 5.24
N GLU A 26 -4.55 27.77 4.58
CA GLU A 26 -4.45 26.34 4.84
C GLU A 26 -4.76 25.55 3.56
N SER A 27 -3.91 24.59 3.18
CA SER A 27 -4.18 23.74 2.01
C SER A 27 -5.32 22.77 2.32
N ILE A 28 -6.03 22.31 1.28
CA ILE A 28 -7.09 21.30 1.41
C ILE A 28 -6.53 20.02 2.08
N LEU A 29 -5.32 19.61 1.67
CA LEU A 29 -4.64 18.44 2.22
C LEU A 29 -4.36 18.59 3.72
N ALA A 30 -3.96 19.77 4.18
CA ALA A 30 -3.74 20.03 5.61
C ALA A 30 -5.03 19.96 6.44
N SER A 31 -6.19 20.13 5.80
CA SER A 31 -7.51 20.02 6.44
C SER A 31 -8.15 18.63 6.32
N MET A 32 -7.48 17.68 5.65
CA MET A 32 -7.92 16.28 5.63
C MET A 32 -7.66 15.62 6.97
N ASN A 33 -8.67 14.94 7.50
CA ASN A 33 -8.55 14.13 8.71
C ASN A 33 -9.41 12.88 8.57
N SER A 34 -9.02 11.79 9.22
CA SER A 34 -9.88 10.62 9.42
C SER A 34 -10.36 10.57 10.85
N ARG A 35 -11.59 10.10 11.09
CA ARG A 35 -12.04 9.76 12.44
C ARG A 35 -11.80 8.27 12.70
N GLU A 36 -11.27 7.93 13.87
CA GLU A 36 -10.86 6.56 14.22
C GLU A 36 -11.99 5.51 14.12
N ASN A 37 -13.26 5.92 14.25
CA ASN A 37 -14.42 5.03 14.29
C ASN A 37 -15.28 5.05 13.02
N GLU A 38 -14.85 5.73 11.97
CA GLU A 38 -15.61 5.74 10.72
C GLU A 38 -15.36 4.48 9.91
N LYS A 39 -16.46 3.79 9.57
CA LYS A 39 -16.41 2.56 8.80
C LYS A 39 -15.69 2.78 7.48
N GLY A 40 -14.74 1.90 7.16
CA GLY A 40 -14.24 1.79 5.80
C GLY A 40 -15.28 1.11 4.91
N GLN A 41 -15.22 1.36 3.61
CA GLN A 41 -16.03 0.64 2.64
C GLN A 41 -15.18 0.15 1.48
N VAL A 42 -15.53 -1.01 0.94
CA VAL A 42 -14.97 -1.50 -0.32
C VAL A 42 -16.03 -1.34 -1.40
N LEU A 43 -15.74 -0.54 -2.42
CA LEU A 43 -16.56 -0.43 -3.63
C LEU A 43 -16.03 -1.42 -4.66
N LEU A 44 -16.84 -2.41 -4.98
CA LEU A 44 -16.57 -3.40 -6.02
C LEU A 44 -17.42 -3.07 -7.25
N ILE A 45 -16.78 -2.94 -8.41
CA ILE A 45 -17.46 -2.66 -9.68
C ILE A 45 -17.14 -3.76 -10.68
N SER A 46 -18.17 -4.43 -11.19
CA SER A 46 -18.03 -5.41 -12.28
C SER A 46 -17.44 -4.74 -13.52
N ARG A 47 -16.40 -5.35 -14.10
CA ARG A 47 -15.77 -4.87 -15.33
C ARG A 47 -16.62 -5.12 -16.57
N GLU A 48 -17.54 -6.09 -16.49
CA GLU A 48 -18.41 -6.48 -17.59
C GLU A 48 -19.77 -5.79 -17.53
N SER A 49 -20.47 -5.89 -16.39
CA SER A 49 -21.82 -5.34 -16.23
C SER A 49 -21.85 -3.91 -15.71
N HIS A 50 -20.73 -3.41 -15.17
CA HIS A 50 -20.65 -2.13 -14.46
C HIS A 50 -21.49 -2.03 -13.19
N ASP A 51 -22.03 -3.15 -12.70
CA ASP A 51 -22.73 -3.19 -11.42
C ASP A 51 -21.78 -2.84 -10.28
N ALA A 52 -22.22 -1.92 -9.42
CA ALA A 52 -21.45 -1.41 -8.30
C ALA A 52 -22.08 -1.87 -6.98
N LYS A 53 -21.27 -2.41 -6.08
CA LYS A 53 -21.68 -2.83 -4.73
C LYS A 53 -20.71 -2.29 -3.68
N LEU A 54 -21.26 -1.83 -2.57
CA LEU A 54 -20.50 -1.41 -1.39
C LEU A 54 -20.55 -2.49 -0.32
N TYR A 55 -19.41 -2.73 0.30
CA TYR A 55 -19.23 -3.67 1.41
C TYR A 55 -18.62 -2.94 2.60
N ASP A 56 -19.14 -3.20 3.79
CA ASP A 56 -18.55 -2.68 5.03
C ASP A 56 -17.17 -3.29 5.24
N ALA A 57 -16.19 -2.47 5.60
CA ALA A 57 -14.83 -2.85 5.89
C ALA A 57 -14.32 -2.17 7.17
N VAL A 58 -13.17 -2.64 7.66
CA VAL A 58 -12.54 -2.05 8.85
C VAL A 58 -12.21 -0.56 8.64
N PRO A 59 -12.36 0.29 9.67
CA PRO A 59 -11.91 1.69 9.64
C PRO A 59 -10.43 1.81 9.28
N GLY A 60 -10.10 2.73 8.38
CA GLY A 60 -8.73 3.04 7.98
C GLY A 60 -8.64 3.66 6.59
N PHE A 61 -7.45 3.57 6.01
CA PHE A 61 -7.14 4.17 4.72
C PHE A 61 -6.12 3.33 3.93
N VAL A 62 -6.20 3.37 2.60
CA VAL A 62 -5.24 2.73 1.70
C VAL A 62 -4.81 3.76 0.66
N PHE A 63 -3.52 4.09 0.60
CA PHE A 63 -2.95 4.85 -0.53
C PHE A 63 -2.64 3.90 -1.69
N HIS A 64 -1.83 2.88 -1.41
CA HIS A 64 -1.29 2.01 -2.44
C HIS A 64 -1.67 0.56 -2.21
N PHE A 65 -2.19 -0.05 -3.26
CA PHE A 65 -2.42 -1.48 -3.35
C PHE A 65 -1.17 -2.13 -3.94
N ALA A 66 -0.74 -3.25 -3.37
CA ALA A 66 0.25 -4.11 -3.98
C ALA A 66 -0.35 -4.83 -5.19
N ASN A 67 -1.50 -5.49 -5.02
CA ASN A 67 -2.19 -6.21 -6.08
C ASN A 67 -3.63 -6.59 -5.67
N GLY A 68 -4.41 -7.13 -6.60
CA GLY A 68 -5.65 -7.83 -6.30
C GLY A 68 -5.91 -8.99 -7.25
N TYR A 69 -6.63 -10.02 -6.80
CA TYR A 69 -6.98 -11.18 -7.62
C TYR A 69 -8.25 -11.85 -7.10
N GLU A 70 -8.77 -12.81 -7.85
CA GLU A 70 -9.90 -13.64 -7.43
C GLU A 70 -9.39 -15.06 -7.14
N ASP A 71 -9.84 -15.64 -6.03
CA ASP A 71 -9.53 -17.03 -5.69
C ASP A 71 -10.49 -18.02 -6.38
N ALA A 72 -10.30 -19.32 -6.12
CA ALA A 72 -11.10 -20.37 -6.74
C ALA A 72 -12.58 -20.37 -6.27
N ASP A 73 -12.85 -19.79 -5.09
CA ASP A 73 -14.18 -19.70 -4.51
C ASP A 73 -14.92 -18.43 -4.96
N GLY A 74 -14.27 -17.57 -5.76
CA GLY A 74 -14.82 -16.31 -6.25
C GLY A 74 -14.75 -15.18 -5.23
N ASN A 75 -13.93 -15.31 -4.18
CA ASN A 75 -13.62 -14.20 -3.28
C ASN A 75 -12.64 -13.25 -3.96
N VAL A 76 -12.76 -11.97 -3.65
CA VAL A 76 -11.85 -10.93 -4.11
C VAL A 76 -10.79 -10.69 -3.06
N ILE A 77 -9.54 -10.97 -3.40
CA ILE A 77 -8.37 -10.76 -2.55
C ILE A 77 -7.66 -9.49 -2.99
N PHE A 78 -7.26 -8.64 -2.04
CA PHE A 78 -6.36 -7.52 -2.33
C PHE A 78 -5.36 -7.31 -1.21
N ASP A 79 -4.14 -6.99 -1.61
CA ASP A 79 -3.02 -6.74 -0.71
C ASP A 79 -2.64 -5.26 -0.81
N ALA A 80 -2.43 -4.61 0.32
CA ALA A 80 -2.22 -3.16 0.36
C ALA A 80 -1.44 -2.71 1.59
N SER A 81 -0.78 -1.56 1.46
CA SER A 81 -0.26 -0.80 2.60
C SER A 81 -1.43 -0.09 3.26
N PHE A 82 -1.89 -0.67 4.37
CA PHE A 82 -3.06 -0.23 5.10
C PHE A 82 -2.67 0.69 6.24
N TRP A 83 -3.25 1.89 6.26
CA TRP A 83 -3.03 2.92 7.26
C TRP A 83 -4.20 2.93 8.24
N ARG A 84 -3.93 2.92 9.55
CA ARG A 84 -4.98 2.93 10.59
C ARG A 84 -5.79 4.23 10.58
N SER A 85 -5.16 5.32 10.17
CA SER A 85 -5.75 6.64 10.01
C SER A 85 -5.12 7.33 8.80
N PHE A 86 -5.77 8.37 8.30
CA PHE A 86 -5.18 9.23 7.27
C PHE A 86 -3.92 9.91 7.86
N PRO A 87 -2.77 9.83 7.19
CA PRO A 87 -1.52 10.32 7.74
C PRO A 87 -1.53 11.84 7.85
N VAL A 88 -0.89 12.34 8.91
CA VAL A 88 -0.68 13.76 9.09
C VAL A 88 0.59 14.16 8.33
N PHE A 89 0.41 14.94 7.27
CA PHE A 89 1.50 15.47 6.46
C PHE A 89 2.18 16.65 7.20
N THR A 90 3.12 16.33 8.09
CA THR A 90 4.04 17.30 8.70
C THR A 90 5.38 17.32 7.95
N GLN A 91 6.37 18.08 8.44
CA GLN A 91 7.74 18.00 7.91
C GLN A 91 8.35 16.60 8.04
N ASN A 92 7.86 15.77 8.97
CA ASN A 92 8.23 14.37 9.09
C ASN A 92 6.98 13.49 8.98
N ILE A 93 6.76 12.92 7.79
CA ILE A 93 5.63 12.04 7.49
C ILE A 93 5.75 10.66 8.14
N PHE A 94 6.92 10.30 8.66
CA PHE A 94 7.16 8.99 9.29
C PHE A 94 6.75 8.97 10.77
N LYS A 95 6.66 10.14 11.41
CA LYS A 95 6.32 10.25 12.82
C LYS A 95 4.80 10.19 13.04
N ASN A 96 4.37 9.36 13.99
CA ASN A 96 2.96 9.18 14.39
C ASN A 96 2.00 8.70 13.29
N ASN A 97 2.52 8.20 12.16
CA ASN A 97 1.71 7.58 11.14
C ASN A 97 2.10 6.11 11.04
N SER A 98 1.13 5.21 11.15
CA SER A 98 1.36 3.77 11.12
C SER A 98 0.64 3.11 9.96
N SER A 99 1.39 2.29 9.21
CA SER A 99 0.88 1.45 8.15
C SER A 99 1.37 0.01 8.30
N GLU A 100 0.64 -0.93 7.72
CA GLU A 100 0.95 -2.35 7.77
C GLU A 100 0.61 -2.97 6.41
N LEU A 101 1.44 -3.88 5.91
CA LEU A 101 1.03 -4.70 4.76
C LEU A 101 -0.07 -5.64 5.21
N CYS A 102 -1.26 -5.46 4.64
CA CYS A 102 -2.43 -6.26 4.96
C CYS A 102 -2.97 -6.97 3.72
N ARG A 103 -3.54 -8.16 3.94
CA ARG A 103 -4.42 -8.85 3.00
C ARG A 103 -5.87 -8.64 3.40
N PHE A 104 -6.70 -8.37 2.41
CA PHE A 104 -8.13 -8.32 2.57
C PHE A 104 -8.79 -9.41 1.72
N THR A 105 -9.77 -10.08 2.31
CA THR A 105 -10.58 -11.11 1.64
C THR A 105 -12.03 -10.66 1.67
N LEU A 106 -12.54 -10.23 0.51
CA LEU A 106 -13.96 -9.95 0.31
C LEU A 106 -14.66 -11.22 -0.18
N CYS A 107 -15.48 -11.82 0.69
CA CYS A 107 -16.37 -12.90 0.29
C CYS A 107 -17.59 -12.31 -0.41
N THR A 108 -17.68 -12.49 -1.73
CA THR A 108 -18.74 -11.88 -2.55
C THR A 108 -20.13 -12.46 -2.26
N ALA A 109 -20.19 -13.68 -1.73
CA ALA A 109 -21.44 -14.36 -1.35
C ALA A 109 -22.04 -13.85 -0.02
N SER A 110 -21.21 -13.66 1.02
CA SER A 110 -21.67 -13.17 2.33
C SER A 110 -21.60 -11.64 2.47
N GLY A 111 -20.74 -11.00 1.67
CA GLY A 111 -20.41 -9.59 1.77
C GLY A 111 -19.40 -9.23 2.86
N ASN A 112 -18.82 -10.22 3.54
CA ASN A 112 -17.82 -9.97 4.58
C ASN A 112 -16.47 -9.56 3.97
N VAL A 113 -15.82 -8.56 4.57
CA VAL A 113 -14.46 -8.14 4.26
C VAL A 113 -13.57 -8.41 5.47
N ASP A 114 -12.81 -9.50 5.41
CA ASP A 114 -11.84 -9.84 6.44
C ASP A 114 -10.50 -9.17 6.17
N LYS A 115 -9.80 -8.73 7.23
CA LYS A 115 -8.46 -8.17 7.15
C LYS A 115 -7.48 -9.04 7.94
N GLU A 116 -6.36 -9.36 7.30
CA GLU A 116 -5.21 -10.01 7.90
C GLU A 116 -3.96 -9.10 7.81
N ILE A 117 -3.24 -8.94 8.93
CA ILE A 117 -1.93 -8.26 8.92
C ILE A 117 -0.87 -9.28 8.52
N LEU A 118 -0.17 -9.03 7.42
CA LEU A 118 0.87 -9.92 6.90
C LEU A 118 2.27 -9.53 7.39
N PHE A 119 2.55 -8.23 7.47
CA PHE A 119 3.83 -7.71 7.94
C PHE A 119 3.59 -6.58 8.94
N ARG A 120 4.28 -6.65 10.08
CA ARG A 120 4.24 -5.63 11.13
C ARG A 120 5.45 -4.73 11.01
N GLY A 121 5.22 -3.51 10.52
CA GLY A 121 6.20 -2.46 10.31
C GLY A 121 5.60 -1.44 9.35
N ASN A 122 5.96 -0.17 9.50
CA ASN A 122 5.42 0.87 8.63
C ASN A 122 5.94 0.66 7.21
N THR A 123 5.01 0.54 6.27
CA THR A 123 5.30 0.15 4.88
C THR A 123 4.46 0.94 3.88
N ASP A 124 5.04 1.22 2.72
CA ASP A 124 4.34 1.77 1.56
C ASP A 124 5.16 1.54 0.28
N PHE A 125 4.61 1.99 -0.85
CA PHE A 125 5.17 1.84 -2.20
C PHE A 125 5.38 0.37 -2.58
N PRO A 126 4.34 -0.48 -2.47
CA PRO A 126 4.45 -1.87 -2.85
C PRO A 126 4.60 -2.02 -4.37
N ALA A 127 5.63 -2.73 -4.78
CA ALA A 127 5.90 -3.17 -6.13
C ALA A 127 5.72 -4.68 -6.24
N ILE A 128 5.30 -5.13 -7.41
CA ILE A 128 5.17 -6.53 -7.80
C ILE A 128 5.82 -6.74 -9.16
N ASN A 129 6.04 -7.99 -9.55
CA ASN A 129 6.34 -8.29 -10.94
C ASN A 129 5.11 -7.96 -11.81
N PRO A 130 5.21 -7.10 -12.84
CA PRO A 130 4.04 -6.70 -13.63
C PRO A 130 3.28 -7.87 -14.29
N ILE A 131 3.93 -9.02 -14.54
CA ILE A 131 3.27 -10.19 -15.15
C ILE A 131 2.17 -10.80 -14.26
N VAL A 132 2.25 -10.59 -12.94
CA VAL A 132 1.25 -11.07 -11.97
C VAL A 132 0.23 -10.00 -11.58
N CYS A 133 0.24 -8.83 -12.23
CA CYS A 133 -0.80 -7.83 -12.01
C CYS A 133 -2.18 -8.42 -12.28
N SER A 134 -3.12 -8.19 -11.34
CA SER A 134 -4.49 -8.73 -11.37
C SER A 134 -4.57 -10.27 -11.27
N ARG A 135 -3.49 -10.93 -10.83
CA ARG A 135 -3.38 -12.40 -10.67
C ARG A 135 -2.79 -12.73 -9.31
N LYS A 136 -2.94 -13.98 -8.89
CA LYS A 136 -2.28 -14.49 -7.68
C LYS A 136 -0.77 -14.30 -7.83
N HIS A 137 -0.15 -13.73 -6.81
CA HIS A 137 1.28 -13.42 -6.75
C HIS A 137 1.87 -14.01 -5.47
N ARG A 138 3.20 -14.19 -5.46
CA ARG A 138 3.97 -14.71 -4.33
C ARG A 138 4.85 -13.63 -3.69
N TYR A 139 5.31 -12.65 -4.44
CA TYR A 139 6.27 -11.65 -3.97
C TYR A 139 5.76 -10.22 -4.12
N ALA A 140 6.07 -9.39 -3.13
CA ALA A 140 6.06 -7.95 -3.26
C ALA A 140 7.32 -7.36 -2.64
N TRP A 141 7.67 -6.16 -3.10
CA TRP A 141 8.75 -5.36 -2.58
C TRP A 141 8.24 -4.01 -2.14
N PHE A 142 8.70 -3.49 -1.02
CA PHE A 142 8.21 -2.21 -0.50
C PHE A 142 9.23 -1.53 0.38
N VAL A 143 9.05 -0.23 0.56
CA VAL A 143 9.81 0.54 1.55
C VAL A 143 9.25 0.22 2.93
N CYS A 144 10.12 0.00 3.90
CA CYS A 144 9.81 -0.13 5.30
C CYS A 144 10.58 0.91 6.11
N TRP A 145 9.94 1.49 7.12
CA TRP A 145 10.56 2.43 8.05
C TRP A 145 10.09 2.20 9.49
N GLY A 146 10.86 2.72 10.42
CA GLY A 146 10.55 2.69 11.84
C GLY A 146 9.81 3.93 12.35
N ASP A 147 9.40 3.92 13.61
CA ASP A 147 8.61 5.01 14.20
C ASP A 147 9.45 6.25 14.55
N THR A 148 10.78 6.10 14.58
CA THR A 148 11.74 7.16 14.91
C THR A 148 12.67 7.47 13.74
N GLU A 149 13.18 8.70 13.68
CA GLU A 149 14.17 9.10 12.65
C GLU A 149 15.48 8.32 12.74
N SER A 150 15.79 7.78 13.92
CA SER A 150 16.95 6.92 14.17
C SER A 150 16.76 5.47 13.70
N GLU A 151 15.54 5.06 13.42
CA GLU A 151 15.28 3.73 12.86
C GLU A 151 15.57 3.73 11.36
N GLY A 152 16.38 2.76 10.94
CA GLY A 152 16.82 2.66 9.56
C GLY A 152 15.66 2.39 8.60
N ARG A 153 15.83 2.80 7.35
CA ARG A 153 14.88 2.51 6.27
C ARG A 153 15.37 1.33 5.46
N SER A 154 14.43 0.50 5.00
CA SER A 154 14.77 -0.73 4.30
C SER A 154 13.93 -0.92 3.05
N ILE A 155 14.48 -1.61 2.07
CA ILE A 155 13.69 -2.30 1.04
C ILE A 155 13.44 -3.72 1.54
N ILE A 156 12.17 -4.10 1.59
CA ILE A 156 11.72 -5.44 1.98
C ILE A 156 11.32 -6.21 0.73
N LYS A 157 11.69 -7.48 0.66
CA LYS A 157 11.03 -8.51 -0.17
C LYS A 157 10.20 -9.39 0.76
N PHE A 158 8.90 -9.48 0.51
CA PHE A 158 7.98 -10.32 1.27
C PHE A 158 7.48 -11.49 0.42
N ASP A 159 7.48 -12.69 1.00
CA ASP A 159 6.90 -13.90 0.40
C ASP A 159 5.51 -14.17 1.00
N PHE A 160 4.44 -14.06 0.21
CA PHE A 160 3.06 -14.27 0.66
C PHE A 160 2.69 -15.73 0.92
N VAL A 161 3.52 -16.69 0.49
CA VAL A 161 3.30 -18.12 0.71
C VAL A 161 3.99 -18.55 2.00
N ASP A 162 5.29 -18.28 2.09
CA ASP A 162 6.11 -18.77 3.21
C ASP A 162 6.16 -17.77 4.39
N ARG A 163 5.65 -16.55 4.19
CA ARG A 163 5.72 -15.41 5.12
C ARG A 163 7.14 -15.01 5.52
N SER A 164 8.12 -15.35 4.68
CA SER A 164 9.51 -14.97 4.87
C SER A 164 9.76 -13.54 4.42
N VAL A 165 10.69 -12.88 5.09
CA VAL A 165 11.14 -11.51 4.81
C VAL A 165 12.62 -11.54 4.48
N ILE A 166 13.00 -10.85 3.40
CA ILE A 166 14.38 -10.45 3.14
C ILE A 166 14.41 -8.92 3.21
N SER A 167 15.35 -8.36 3.96
CA SER A 167 15.47 -6.92 4.17
C SER A 167 16.86 -6.44 3.77
N HIS A 168 16.92 -5.27 3.13
CA HIS A 168 18.15 -4.51 2.92
C HIS A 168 18.00 -3.13 3.57
N CYS A 169 18.78 -2.88 4.63
CA CYS A 169 18.77 -1.62 5.39
C CYS A 169 19.71 -0.59 4.76
N PHE A 170 19.23 0.65 4.65
CA PHE A 170 19.94 1.82 4.13
C PHE A 170 20.36 2.78 5.24
N ASP A 171 20.30 2.36 6.50
CA ASP A 171 20.60 3.18 7.68
C ASP A 171 19.86 4.53 7.63
N ASN A 172 20.60 5.64 7.54
CA ASN A 172 20.05 7.00 7.49
C ASN A 172 19.63 7.45 6.09
N ASP A 173 19.94 6.67 5.05
CA ASP A 173 19.60 6.99 3.68
C ASP A 173 18.12 6.65 3.41
N LEU A 174 17.53 7.33 2.43
CA LEU A 174 16.09 7.24 2.13
C LEU A 174 15.89 6.49 0.81
N PRO A 175 15.60 5.18 0.83
CA PRO A 175 15.18 4.48 -0.37
C PRO A 175 13.78 4.95 -0.78
N GLU A 176 13.61 5.19 -2.08
CA GLU A 176 12.32 5.53 -2.69
C GLU A 176 11.60 4.28 -3.24
N GLU A 177 10.50 4.49 -3.97
CA GLU A 177 9.69 3.42 -4.57
C GLU A 177 10.51 2.49 -5.47
N PRO A 178 10.54 1.17 -5.18
CA PRO A 178 11.16 0.18 -6.04
C PRO A 178 10.34 -0.11 -7.29
N VAL A 179 11.02 -0.28 -8.42
CA VAL A 179 10.43 -0.80 -9.65
C VAL A 179 11.04 -2.16 -9.95
N PHE A 180 10.20 -3.19 -10.11
CA PHE A 180 10.65 -4.51 -10.52
C PHE A 180 10.82 -4.60 -12.04
N VAL A 181 11.99 -5.06 -12.49
CA VAL A 181 12.30 -5.31 -13.89
C VAL A 181 12.61 -6.79 -14.07
N ALA A 182 11.73 -7.51 -14.76
CA ALA A 182 11.93 -8.93 -15.02
C ALA A 182 13.17 -9.16 -15.90
N LYS A 183 13.96 -10.19 -15.55
CA LYS A 183 15.00 -10.67 -16.45
C LYS A 183 14.36 -11.23 -17.72
N LYS A 184 15.03 -11.02 -18.86
CA LYS A 184 14.56 -11.56 -20.14
C LYS A 184 14.37 -13.08 -20.03
N ASP A 185 13.24 -13.56 -20.55
CA ASP A 185 12.86 -14.97 -20.58
C ASP A 185 12.71 -15.63 -19.19
N SER A 186 12.59 -14.82 -18.13
CA SER A 186 12.34 -15.29 -16.77
C SER A 186 10.99 -15.99 -16.65
N VAL A 187 10.99 -17.13 -15.95
CA VAL A 187 9.79 -17.88 -15.57
C VAL A 187 9.48 -17.79 -14.08
N LYS A 188 10.44 -17.32 -13.27
CA LYS A 188 10.27 -17.14 -11.83
C LYS A 188 9.79 -15.72 -11.55
N GLU A 189 8.82 -15.60 -10.65
CA GLU A 189 8.21 -14.30 -10.33
C GLU A 189 9.22 -13.26 -9.83
N ASP A 190 10.29 -13.68 -9.16
CA ASP A 190 11.33 -12.84 -8.56
C ASP A 190 12.67 -12.85 -9.30
N ASP A 191 12.78 -13.46 -10.49
CA ASP A 191 14.01 -13.46 -11.28
C ASP A 191 14.05 -12.20 -12.16
N GLY A 192 14.71 -11.18 -11.61
CA GLY A 192 14.80 -9.83 -12.15
C GLY A 192 15.62 -8.92 -11.23
N TRP A 193 15.44 -7.61 -11.40
CA TRP A 193 16.11 -6.56 -10.63
C TRP A 193 15.09 -5.63 -9.98
N LEU A 194 15.49 -4.96 -8.91
CA LEU A 194 14.78 -3.81 -8.38
C LEU A 194 15.57 -2.57 -8.71
N ILE A 195 14.95 -1.58 -9.33
CA ILE A 195 15.59 -0.31 -9.62
C ILE A 195 14.88 0.77 -8.81
N PHE A 196 15.65 1.52 -8.02
CA PHE A 196 15.13 2.62 -7.21
C PHE A 196 16.18 3.68 -6.93
N LYS A 197 15.70 4.85 -6.54
CA LYS A 197 16.55 5.93 -6.06
C LYS A 197 16.75 5.83 -4.56
N VAL A 198 17.92 6.24 -4.10
CA VAL A 198 18.24 6.37 -2.68
C VAL A 198 18.82 7.76 -2.45
N TYR A 199 18.20 8.55 -1.57
CA TYR A 199 18.80 9.79 -1.10
C TYR A 199 19.87 9.46 -0.05
N VAL A 200 21.12 9.80 -0.36
CA VAL A 200 22.29 9.55 0.50
C VAL A 200 22.51 10.75 1.42
N ALA A 201 22.13 10.59 2.69
CA ALA A 201 22.03 11.70 3.63
C ALA A 201 23.38 12.39 3.89
N LYS A 202 24.47 11.61 3.97
CA LYS A 202 25.81 12.14 4.23
C LYS A 202 26.38 12.97 3.08
N LEU A 203 25.96 12.66 1.85
CA LEU A 203 26.48 13.29 0.63
C LEU A 203 25.53 14.34 0.07
N HIS A 204 24.29 14.39 0.57
CA HIS A 204 23.22 15.23 0.04
C HIS A 204 23.03 15.06 -1.47
N CYS A 205 23.03 13.81 -1.92
CA CYS A 205 22.83 13.44 -3.31
C CYS A 205 21.87 12.25 -3.43
N THR A 206 21.53 11.88 -4.67
CA THR A 206 20.66 10.74 -4.94
C THR A 206 21.41 9.78 -5.86
N ASP A 207 21.48 8.52 -5.45
CA ASP A 207 22.01 7.43 -6.24
C ASP A 207 20.87 6.55 -6.79
N VAL A 208 21.17 5.78 -7.82
CA VAL A 208 20.28 4.72 -8.35
C VAL A 208 20.87 3.37 -7.98
N VAL A 209 20.09 2.53 -7.31
CA VAL A 209 20.46 1.18 -6.88
C VAL A 209 19.75 0.16 -7.77
N ILE A 210 20.43 -0.95 -8.08
CA ILE A 210 19.95 -2.09 -8.88
C ILE A 210 20.18 -3.39 -8.09
#